data_AF-K1XL15-F1
#
_entry.id   AF-K1XL15-F1
#
_cell.length_a   1.000
_cell.length_b   1.000
_cell.length_c   1.000
_cell.angle_alpha   90.00
_cell.angle_beta   90.00
_cell.angle_gamma   90.00
#
_symmetry.space_group_name_H-M   'P 1'
#
loop_
_entity.id
_entity.type
_entity.pdbx_description
1 polymer ?
#
loop_
_entity_poly.entity_id
_entity_poly.type
_entity_poly.pdbx_seq_one_letter_code
_entity_poly.pdbx_strand_id
1 'polypeptide(L)' 'MSAYGAPDSVGLVKTQSIDIKEKIELDSKEKFGPITVGYETYGSLNENKTNGILITHALS' A
#
# COMPACT_ATOMS: atom_id res chain seq x y z
N MET A 1 -30.26 5.92 -5.24
CA MET A 1 -29.16 6.33 -4.36
C MET A 1 -27.93 5.52 -4.78
N SER A 2 -27.11 6.04 -5.69
CA SER A 2 -26.06 5.26 -6.34
C SER A 2 -24.79 5.26 -5.49
N ALA A 3 -24.35 4.09 -5.04
CA ALA A 3 -23.06 3.89 -4.37
C ALA A 3 -21.88 3.86 -5.36
N TYR A 4 -22.09 4.30 -6.60
CA TYR A 4 -21.09 4.26 -7.66
C TYR A 4 -20.48 5.65 -7.83
N GLY A 5 -19.16 5.73 -7.63
CA GLY A 5 -18.36 6.91 -7.95
C GLY A 5 -18.46 7.29 -9.44
N ALA A 6 -17.80 8.39 -9.83
CA ALA A 6 -17.70 8.80 -11.23
C ALA A 6 -17.30 7.60 -12.14
N PRO A 7 -17.71 7.57 -13.42
CA PRO A 7 -17.48 6.42 -14.31
C PRO A 7 -16.00 6.00 -14.42
N ASP A 8 -15.06 6.89 -14.13
CA ASP A 8 -13.61 6.65 -14.14
C ASP A 8 -13.00 6.45 -12.74
N SER A 9 -13.83 6.17 -11.73
CA SER A 9 -13.41 5.98 -10.34
C SER A 9 -13.35 4.49 -9.98
N VAL A 10 -12.35 4.13 -9.18
CA VAL A 10 -12.23 2.79 -8.56
C VAL A 10 -13.14 2.59 -7.34
N GLY A 11 -13.97 3.59 -7.00
CA GLY A 11 -14.89 3.53 -5.86
C GLY A 11 -14.20 3.69 -4.51
N LEU A 12 -14.87 3.23 -3.45
CA LEU A 12 -14.33 3.26 -2.09
C LEU A 12 -13.29 2.14 -1.91
N VAL A 13 -12.12 2.51 -1.41
CA VAL A 13 -11.06 1.58 -1.02
C VAL A 13 -10.86 1.58 0.48
N LYS A 14 -10.32 0.48 1.00
CA LYS A 14 -10.05 0.29 2.42
C LYS A 14 -8.55 0.16 2.62
N THR A 15 -8.02 0.99 3.51
CA THR A 15 -6.63 0.89 3.97
C THR A 15 -6.38 -0.48 4.60
N GLN A 16 -5.34 -1.14 4.13
CA GLN A 16 -4.80 -2.39 4.65
C GLN A 16 -3.53 -2.09 5.43
N SER A 17 -3.11 -3.01 6.29
CA SER A 17 -1.90 -2.86 7.09
C SER A 17 -1.11 -4.16 7.11
N ILE A 18 0.20 -4.04 7.04
CA ILE A 18 1.14 -5.14 7.27
C ILE A 18 2.06 -4.79 8.43
N ASP A 19 2.24 -5.73 9.36
CA ASP A 19 3.15 -5.60 10.49
C ASP A 19 4.51 -6.21 10.16
N ILE A 20 5.56 -5.39 10.23
CA ILE A 20 6.96 -5.81 10.10
C ILE A 20 7.53 -5.85 11.52
N LYS A 21 7.73 -7.08 12.02
CA LYS A 21 8.13 -7.30 13.42
C LYS A 21 9.63 -7.15 13.63
N GLU A 22 10.39 -7.40 12.58
CA GLU A 22 11.84 -7.27 12.56
C GLU A 22 12.25 -5.79 12.55
N LYS A 23 13.42 -5.51 13.11
CA LYS A 23 14.03 -4.18 12.95
C LYS A 23 14.73 -4.09 11.60
N ILE A 24 14.55 -2.95 10.93
CA ILE A 24 15.18 -2.62 9.65
C ILE A 24 16.38 -1.70 9.95
N GLU A 25 17.53 -1.97 9.33
CA GLU A 25 18.66 -1.05 9.38
C GLU A 25 18.41 0.11 8.41
N LEU A 26 18.42 1.33 8.92
CA LEU A 26 18.31 2.55 8.14
C LEU A 26 19.67 2.91 7.53
N ASP A 27 19.68 3.77 6.50
CA ASP A 27 20.93 4.29 5.92
C ASP A 27 21.80 5.02 6.96
N SER A 28 21.19 5.56 8.02
CA SER A 28 21.86 6.15 9.18
C SER A 28 22.53 5.14 10.12
N LYS A 29 22.44 3.83 9.85
CA LYS A 29 22.92 2.70 10.66
C LYS A 29 22.12 2.40 11.93
N GLU A 30 21.06 3.16 12.19
CA GLU A 30 20.12 2.89 13.27
C GLU A 30 19.20 1.70 12.92
N LYS A 31 18.83 0.91 13.93
CA LYS A 31 17.86 -0.19 13.79
C LYS A 31 16.48 0.28 14.22
N PHE A 32 15.57 0.45 13.26
CA PHE A 32 14.21 0.94 13.49
C PHE A 32 13.19 -0.20 13.40
N GLY A 33 12.26 -0.23 14.35
CA GLY A 33 11.16 -1.19 14.36
C GLY A 33 10.84 -1.74 15.76
N PRO A 34 9.75 -2.49 15.90
CA PRO A 34 8.82 -2.94 14.83
C PRO A 34 8.00 -1.79 14.22
N ILE A 35 7.48 -1.97 12.99
CA ILE A 35 6.64 -0.98 12.29
C ILE A 35 5.41 -1.60 11.65
N THR A 36 4.34 -0.80 11.55
CA THR A 36 3.14 -1.14 10.78
C THR A 36 3.08 -0.24 9.55
N VAL A 37 2.93 -0.82 8.37
CA VAL A 37 2.83 -0.09 7.10
C VAL A 37 1.40 -0.14 6.59
N GLY A 38 0.77 1.03 6.45
CA GLY A 38 -0.52 1.18 5.80
C GLY A 38 -0.36 1.25 4.28
N TYR A 39 -1.19 0.53 3.54
CA TYR A 39 -1.20 0.55 2.08
C TYR A 39 -2.60 0.34 1.52
N GLU A 40 -2.78 0.66 0.24
CA GLU A 40 -4.00 0.42 -0.51
C GLU A 40 -3.67 -0.28 -1.84
N THR A 41 -4.62 -1.07 -2.33
CA THR A 41 -4.49 -1.80 -3.60
C THR A 41 -5.65 -1.46 -4.51
N TYR A 42 -5.37 -1.28 -5.79
CA TYR A 42 -6.35 -0.99 -6.81
C TYR A 42 -6.25 -2.04 -7.91
N GLY A 43 -7.32 -2.81 -8.13
CA GLY A 43 -7.32 -3.97 -9.02
C GLY A 43 -6.84 -5.27 -8.33
N SER A 44 -6.44 -6.26 -9.14
CA SER A 44 -6.06 -7.60 -8.69
C SER A 44 -4.73 -8.05 -9.28
N LEU A 45 -3.92 -8.72 -8.45
CA LEU A 45 -2.68 -9.36 -8.88
C LEU A 45 -3.01 -10.61 -9.74
N ASN A 46 -2.28 -10.82 -10.83
CA ASN A 46 -2.40 -12.04 -11.64
C ASN A 46 -1.73 -13.24 -10.93
N GLU A 47 -2.05 -14.47 -11.38
CA GLU A 47 -1.53 -15.71 -10.78
C GLU A 47 0.01 -15.75 -10.75
N ASN A 48 0.64 -15.23 -11.81
CA ASN A 48 2.09 -15.19 -11.97
C ASN A 48 2.77 -14.05 -11.18
N LYS A 49 2.00 -13.18 -10.54
CA LYS A 49 2.44 -12.00 -9.77
C LYS A 49 3.31 -11.01 -10.56
N THR A 50 3.02 -10.81 -11.85
CA THR A 50 3.84 -9.98 -12.75
C THR A 50 3.26 -8.59 -13.05
N ASN A 51 2.07 -8.26 -12.57
CA ASN A 51 1.38 -6.99 -12.84
C ASN A 51 1.32 -6.03 -11.64
N GLY A 52 2.16 -6.23 -10.62
CA GLY A 52 2.23 -5.32 -9.47
C GLY A 52 2.95 -4.02 -9.83
N ILE A 53 2.33 -2.88 -9.49
CA ILE A 53 2.91 -1.54 -9.67
C ILE A 53 2.90 -0.84 -8.30
N LEU A 54 4.05 -0.32 -7.87
CA LEU A 54 4.18 0.47 -6.64
C LEU A 54 4.04 1.95 -6.97
N ILE A 55 3.10 2.62 -6.31
CA ILE A 55 2.92 4.07 -6.37
C ILE A 55 3.50 4.66 -5.08
N THR A 56 4.45 5.59 -5.21
CA THR A 56 4.98 6.35 -4.09
C THR A 56 4.35 7.73 -4.04
N HIS A 57 3.86 8.11 -2.86
CA HIS A 57 3.26 9.43 -2.68
C HIS A 57 4.36 10.51 -2.64
N ALA A 58 4.01 11.70 -3.12
CA ALA A 58 4.85 12.88 -2.92
C ALA A 58 4.93 13.23 -1.43
N LEU A 59 6.01 13.93 -1.04
CA LEU A 59 6.07 14.58 0.26
C LEU A 59 5.13 15.79 0.25
N SER A 60 4.21 15.84 1.20
CA SER A 60 3.31 16.98 1.42
C SER A 60 3.88 17.99 2.39
#